data_AF-A0A973HBC4-F1
#
_entry.id   AF-A0A973HBC4-F1
#
_cell.length_a   1.000
_cell.length_b   1.000
_cell.length_c   1.000
_cell.angle_alpha   90.00
_cell.angle_beta   90.00
_cell.angle_gamma   90.00
#
_symmetry.space_group_name_H-M   'P 1'
#
loop_
_entity.id
_entity.type
_entity.pdbx_description
1 polymer ?
#
loop_
_entity_poly.entity_id
_entity_poly.type
_entity_poly.pdbx_seq_one_letter_code
_entity_poly.pdbx_strand_id
1 'polypeptide(L)'
;DKYLWETGWGTEKATLSADGKSWTNFPGAFTSGAGGGTSKTVAEPFYQKGVVPDALAKANNAAGNRVVPDISAIADPNTGFKVGQTQTFPDGSEKYSEYRIGGTSLASPVIAAVQALAQEARGGKAIGFANPSIYAKYGSKVYHDVTDNPTGSGLAVARVDFVNGYDATDGLTTSVRSLGKDSSLIAVKGYDPVTGVGTPTNGYVESYKRR
;
A
#
# COMPACT_ATOMS: atom_id res chain seq x y z
N ASP A 1 12.95 -9.72 14.75
CA ASP A 1 11.60 -9.60 14.16
C ASP A 1 11.37 -10.66 13.09
N LYS A 2 10.18 -11.25 13.06
CA LYS A 2 9.78 -12.30 12.09
C LYS A 2 8.73 -11.71 11.15
N TYR A 3 8.99 -11.77 9.85
CA TYR A 3 8.00 -11.42 8.83
C TYR A 3 6.73 -12.27 9.02
N LEU A 4 5.55 -11.65 8.86
CA LEU A 4 4.26 -12.31 9.00
C LEU A 4 3.60 -12.51 7.64
N TRP A 5 3.05 -11.44 7.05
CA TRP A 5 2.35 -11.43 5.78
C TRP A 5 2.20 -9.99 5.26
N GLU A 6 1.88 -9.85 3.98
CA GLU A 6 1.45 -8.61 3.33
C GLU A 6 0.22 -8.91 2.47
N THR A 7 -0.65 -7.91 2.30
CA THR A 7 -1.84 -8.00 1.44
C THR A 7 -2.00 -6.69 0.67
N GLY A 8 -2.75 -6.72 -0.44
CA GLY A 8 -3.16 -5.49 -1.13
C GLY A 8 -3.85 -4.51 -0.15
N TRP A 9 -3.70 -3.21 -0.37
CA TRP A 9 -4.38 -2.25 0.49
C TRP A 9 -5.81 -1.99 -0.01
N GLY A 10 -6.77 -2.34 0.83
CA GLY A 10 -8.18 -2.02 0.69
C GLY A 10 -8.88 -2.33 2.01
N THR A 11 -9.80 -1.46 2.43
CA THR A 11 -10.45 -1.55 3.74
C THR A 11 -11.95 -1.36 3.62
N GLU A 12 -12.70 -2.31 4.17
CA GLU A 12 -14.10 -2.13 4.55
C GLU A 12 -14.19 -1.91 6.06
N LYS A 13 -15.15 -1.10 6.50
CA LYS A 13 -15.33 -0.75 7.92
C LYS A 13 -16.76 -1.01 8.37
N ALA A 14 -16.91 -1.79 9.44
CA ALA A 14 -18.15 -1.97 10.17
C ALA A 14 -18.01 -1.54 11.63
N THR A 15 -18.97 -0.77 12.15
CA THR A 15 -18.97 -0.28 13.54
C THR A 15 -19.63 -1.31 14.46
N LEU A 16 -19.13 -1.44 15.69
CA LEU A 16 -19.74 -2.28 16.72
C LEU A 16 -21.21 -1.87 16.95
N SER A 17 -22.12 -2.84 17.01
CA SER A 17 -23.53 -2.60 17.31
C SER A 17 -23.71 -2.02 18.71
N ALA A 18 -24.83 -1.32 18.94
CA ALA A 18 -25.11 -0.66 20.22
C ALA A 18 -25.15 -1.62 21.42
N ASP A 19 -25.51 -2.88 21.19
CA ASP A 19 -25.50 -3.93 22.22
C ASP A 19 -24.12 -4.57 22.46
N GLY A 20 -23.10 -4.20 21.67
CA GLY A 20 -21.74 -4.70 21.78
C GLY A 20 -21.52 -6.14 21.31
N LYS A 21 -22.53 -6.76 20.65
CA LYS A 21 -22.52 -8.20 20.33
C LYS A 21 -22.27 -8.52 18.86
N SER A 22 -22.30 -7.53 17.98
CA SER A 22 -22.18 -7.73 16.54
C SER A 22 -21.57 -6.53 15.82
N TRP A 23 -21.26 -6.68 14.54
CA TRP A 23 -20.82 -5.59 13.69
C TRP A 23 -21.97 -5.16 12.79
N THR A 24 -22.30 -3.87 12.82
CA THR A 24 -23.37 -3.30 12.00
C THR A 24 -23.02 -3.41 10.52
N ASN A 25 -23.86 -4.08 9.73
CA ASN A 25 -23.70 -4.27 8.28
C ASN A 25 -22.37 -4.91 7.85
N PHE A 26 -21.82 -5.84 8.64
CA PHE A 26 -20.57 -6.52 8.29
C PHE A 26 -20.56 -7.12 6.86
N PRO A 27 -19.47 -6.96 6.07
CA PRO A 27 -18.15 -6.41 6.42
C PRO A 27 -18.07 -4.89 6.50
N GLY A 28 -19.17 -4.19 6.21
CA GLY A 28 -19.26 -2.74 6.20
C GLY A 28 -19.04 -2.15 4.82
N ALA A 29 -18.85 -0.83 4.76
CA ALA A 29 -18.62 -0.12 3.52
C ALA A 29 -17.11 0.03 3.25
N PHE A 30 -16.72 -0.01 1.97
CA PHE A 30 -15.37 0.37 1.54
C PHE A 30 -15.06 1.81 1.96
N THR A 31 -13.88 2.02 2.55
CA THR A 31 -13.44 3.35 3.00
C THR A 31 -12.27 3.89 2.19
N SER A 32 -11.31 3.02 1.86
CA SER A 32 -10.06 3.41 1.20
C SER A 32 -9.29 2.20 0.73
N GLY A 33 -8.42 2.40 -0.26
CA GLY A 33 -7.58 1.36 -0.85
C GLY A 33 -6.51 1.95 -1.77
N ALA A 34 -5.68 1.09 -2.34
CA ALA A 34 -4.64 1.48 -3.28
C ALA A 34 -5.23 1.96 -4.61
N GLY A 35 -4.51 2.87 -5.28
CA GLY A 35 -4.82 3.25 -6.65
C GLY A 35 -4.13 2.33 -7.64
N GLY A 36 -4.73 2.12 -8.80
CA GLY A 36 -4.28 1.11 -9.75
C GLY A 36 -5.00 1.11 -11.08
N GLY A 37 -4.45 0.39 -12.06
CA GLY A 37 -5.10 0.14 -13.35
C GLY A 37 -4.31 0.58 -14.58
N THR A 38 -4.98 0.54 -15.73
CA THR A 38 -4.36 0.78 -17.05
C THR A 38 -4.62 2.20 -17.52
N SER A 39 -3.58 2.89 -17.96
CA SER A 39 -3.68 4.23 -18.56
C SER A 39 -4.54 4.21 -19.82
N LYS A 40 -5.20 5.33 -20.12
CA LYS A 40 -5.91 5.53 -21.39
C LYS A 40 -5.05 6.27 -22.44
N THR A 41 -3.96 6.88 -22.02
CA THR A 41 -3.23 7.87 -22.83
C THR A 41 -1.74 7.58 -22.97
N VAL A 42 -1.15 6.83 -22.04
CA VAL A 42 0.28 6.53 -22.05
C VAL A 42 0.48 5.14 -22.63
N ALA A 43 1.20 5.04 -23.75
CA ALA A 43 1.55 3.77 -24.37
C ALA A 43 2.35 2.89 -23.40
N GLU A 44 2.24 1.57 -23.54
CA GLU A 44 2.99 0.64 -22.72
C GLU A 44 4.51 0.87 -22.87
N PRO A 45 5.22 1.22 -21.78
CA PRO A 45 6.65 1.45 -21.84
C PRO A 45 7.41 0.14 -22.04
N PHE A 46 8.58 0.22 -22.67
CA PHE A 46 9.38 -0.97 -23.02
C PHE A 46 9.71 -1.88 -21.82
N TYR A 47 9.85 -1.32 -20.62
CA TYR A 47 10.18 -2.08 -19.41
C TYR A 47 8.99 -2.82 -18.80
N GLN A 48 7.75 -2.50 -19.19
CA GLN A 48 6.55 -3.26 -18.78
C GLN A 48 6.28 -4.47 -19.69
N LYS A 49 6.78 -4.43 -20.93
CA LYS A 49 6.57 -5.49 -21.92
C LYS A 49 7.18 -6.81 -21.45
N GLY A 50 6.34 -7.85 -21.42
CA GLY A 50 6.73 -9.19 -20.95
C GLY A 50 6.73 -9.37 -19.43
N VAL A 51 6.43 -8.30 -18.67
CA VAL A 51 6.20 -8.37 -17.22
C VAL A 51 4.71 -8.19 -16.91
N VAL A 52 4.12 -7.12 -17.44
CA VAL A 52 2.70 -6.82 -17.24
C VAL A 52 1.85 -7.79 -18.08
N PRO A 53 0.84 -8.46 -17.50
CA PRO A 53 -0.07 -9.30 -18.25
C PRO A 53 -0.76 -8.55 -19.39
N ASP A 54 -0.83 -9.18 -20.57
CA ASP A 54 -1.49 -8.64 -21.76
C ASP A 54 -2.93 -8.18 -21.49
N ALA A 55 -3.66 -8.91 -20.65
CA ALA A 55 -5.03 -8.56 -20.27
C ALA A 55 -5.12 -7.19 -19.56
N LEU A 56 -4.10 -6.82 -18.79
CA LEU A 56 -4.02 -5.50 -18.15
C LEU A 56 -3.50 -4.46 -19.13
N ALA A 57 -2.37 -4.72 -19.78
CA ALA A 57 -1.75 -3.76 -20.70
C ALA A 57 -2.70 -3.37 -21.84
N LYS A 58 -3.48 -4.32 -22.37
CA LYS A 58 -4.38 -4.10 -23.50
C LYS A 58 -5.81 -3.72 -23.13
N ALA A 59 -6.10 -3.51 -21.84
CA ALA A 59 -7.46 -3.23 -21.37
C ALA A 59 -8.11 -1.99 -22.03
N ASN A 60 -7.30 -0.98 -22.40
CA ASN A 60 -7.78 0.24 -23.05
C ASN A 60 -7.33 0.42 -24.52
N ASN A 61 -6.37 -0.39 -25.00
CA ASN A 61 -5.82 -0.31 -26.36
C ASN A 61 -5.12 -1.62 -26.74
N ALA A 62 -5.41 -2.17 -27.92
CA ALA A 62 -4.79 -3.40 -28.43
C ALA A 62 -3.25 -3.33 -28.52
N ALA A 63 -2.67 -2.14 -28.69
CA ALA A 63 -1.22 -1.92 -28.74
C ALA A 63 -0.55 -1.89 -27.34
N GLY A 64 -1.33 -1.85 -26.25
CA GLY A 64 -0.83 -1.77 -24.88
C GLY A 64 -0.71 -0.34 -24.33
N ASN A 65 -1.07 -0.17 -23.06
CA ASN A 65 -0.93 1.05 -22.27
C ASN A 65 -0.17 0.80 -20.97
N ARG A 66 0.40 1.87 -20.40
CA ARG A 66 1.09 1.83 -19.11
C ARG A 66 0.12 1.40 -17.99
N VAL A 67 0.50 0.41 -17.20
CA VAL A 67 -0.27 -0.05 -16.02
C VAL A 67 0.37 0.47 -14.73
N VAL A 68 -0.44 0.71 -13.69
CA VAL A 68 0.00 1.15 -12.36
C VAL A 68 -0.50 0.23 -11.24
N PRO A 69 0.22 0.18 -10.10
CA PRO A 69 1.50 0.85 -9.80
C PRO A 69 2.72 0.08 -10.34
N ASP A 70 3.92 0.68 -10.28
CA ASP A 70 5.15 -0.02 -10.64
C ASP A 70 5.66 -0.92 -9.49
N ILE A 71 5.58 -0.43 -8.25
CA ILE A 71 6.11 -1.03 -7.02
C ILE A 71 5.25 -0.58 -5.84
N SER A 72 5.21 -1.37 -4.76
CA SER A 72 4.40 -1.08 -3.58
C SER A 72 5.19 -1.09 -2.28
N ALA A 73 4.60 -0.51 -1.24
CA ALA A 73 5.08 -0.51 0.14
C ALA A 73 3.88 -0.34 1.09
N ILE A 74 4.16 -0.32 2.39
CA ILE A 74 3.15 -0.15 3.45
C ILE A 74 2.26 1.08 3.21
N ALA A 75 0.95 0.84 3.14
CA ALA A 75 -0.04 1.89 2.83
C ALA A 75 -1.29 1.83 3.70
N ASP A 76 -1.64 0.69 4.30
CA ASP A 76 -2.85 0.63 5.11
C ASP A 76 -2.66 1.38 6.45
N PRO A 77 -3.49 2.38 6.83
CA PRO A 77 -3.44 2.99 8.16
C PRO A 77 -3.62 1.98 9.31
N ASN A 78 -4.12 0.77 9.04
CA ASN A 78 -4.27 -0.36 9.97
C ASN A 78 -2.93 -0.93 10.42
N THR A 79 -1.93 -0.86 9.55
CA THR A 79 -0.58 -1.38 9.77
C THR A 79 0.50 -0.33 9.48
N GLY A 80 0.07 0.92 9.25
CA GLY A 80 0.91 2.03 8.86
C GLY A 80 1.65 2.67 10.03
N PHE A 81 2.07 3.91 9.83
CA PHE A 81 2.94 4.58 10.79
C PHE A 81 2.15 5.31 11.87
N LYS A 82 2.72 5.37 13.07
CA LYS A 82 2.34 6.36 14.06
C LYS A 82 3.21 7.59 13.83
N VAL A 83 2.58 8.71 13.49
CA VAL A 83 3.28 9.97 13.19
C VAL A 83 2.92 11.00 14.23
N GLY A 84 3.93 11.72 14.71
CA GLY A 84 3.79 12.91 15.55
C GLY A 84 3.74 14.17 14.70
N GLN A 85 2.83 15.08 15.00
CA GLN A 85 2.75 16.40 14.38
C GLN A 85 2.31 17.46 15.39
N THR A 86 2.82 18.68 15.23
CA THR A 86 2.22 19.85 15.86
C THR A 86 0.98 20.24 15.05
N GLN A 87 -0.17 20.36 15.70
CA GLN A 87 -1.42 20.76 15.06
C GLN A 87 -2.19 21.76 15.91
N THR A 88 -3.04 22.53 15.25
CA THR A 88 -3.98 23.44 15.92
C THR A 88 -5.18 22.66 16.46
N PHE A 89 -5.48 22.82 17.74
CA PHE A 89 -6.62 22.22 18.43
C PHE A 89 -7.86 23.14 18.36
N PRO A 90 -9.07 22.63 18.67
CA PRO A 90 -10.29 23.44 18.63
C PRO A 90 -10.28 24.70 19.51
N ASP A 91 -9.46 24.72 20.57
CA ASP A 91 -9.23 25.87 21.44
C ASP A 91 -8.26 26.93 20.85
N GLY A 92 -7.78 26.71 19.62
CA GLY A 92 -6.81 27.56 18.93
C GLY A 92 -5.36 27.33 19.35
N SER A 93 -5.07 26.46 20.32
CA SER A 93 -3.71 26.17 20.74
C SER A 93 -2.98 25.25 19.76
N GLU A 94 -1.68 25.46 19.58
CA GLU A 94 -0.81 24.55 18.83
C GLU A 94 -0.12 23.59 19.81
N LYS A 95 -0.37 22.29 19.65
CA LYS A 95 0.18 21.25 20.53
C LYS A 95 0.64 20.05 19.70
N TYR A 96 1.59 19.30 20.25
CA TYR A 96 1.98 18.00 19.70
C TYR A 96 0.82 17.01 19.82
N SER A 97 0.63 16.21 18.79
CA SER A 97 -0.33 15.12 18.74
C SER A 97 0.24 13.96 17.92
N GLU A 98 -0.31 12.77 18.12
CA GLU A 98 0.06 11.60 17.33
C GLU A 98 -1.18 11.01 16.67
N TYR A 99 -1.02 10.49 15.47
CA TYR A 99 -2.07 9.79 14.77
C TYR A 99 -1.52 8.64 13.94
N ARG A 100 -2.41 7.72 13.58
CA ARG A 100 -2.10 6.59 12.70
C ARG A 100 -2.30 7.04 11.27
N ILE A 101 -1.31 6.82 10.41
CA ILE A 101 -1.37 7.22 9.01
C ILE A 101 -1.04 6.05 8.09
N GLY A 102 -1.62 6.09 6.90
CA GLY A 102 -1.33 5.22 5.78
C GLY A 102 -1.45 6.03 4.49
N GLY A 103 -2.11 5.47 3.47
CA GLY A 103 -2.14 6.03 2.14
C GLY A 103 -0.96 5.58 1.28
N THR A 104 -1.15 5.61 -0.03
CA THR A 104 -0.02 5.60 -0.97
C THR A 104 0.90 6.81 -0.77
N SER A 105 0.40 7.88 -0.15
CA SER A 105 1.20 8.99 0.38
C SER A 105 2.23 8.57 1.42
N LEU A 106 1.99 7.50 2.21
CA LEU A 106 2.99 6.88 3.08
C LEU A 106 3.91 5.94 2.29
N ALA A 107 3.35 5.13 1.38
CA ALA A 107 4.14 4.18 0.59
C ALA A 107 5.22 4.87 -0.28
N SER A 108 4.89 6.03 -0.85
CA SER A 108 5.79 6.82 -1.70
C SER A 108 7.12 7.20 -1.02
N PRO A 109 7.14 7.90 0.14
CA PRO A 109 8.37 8.22 0.85
C PRO A 109 9.08 6.98 1.41
N VAL A 110 8.36 5.89 1.74
CA VAL A 110 8.99 4.61 2.12
C VAL A 110 9.81 4.06 0.95
N ILE A 111 9.25 4.01 -0.26
CA ILE A 111 10.00 3.60 -1.46
C ILE A 111 11.14 4.59 -1.75
N ALA A 112 10.94 5.89 -1.58
CA ALA A 112 12.01 6.88 -1.76
C ALA A 112 13.20 6.62 -0.82
N ALA A 113 12.94 6.30 0.46
CA ALA A 113 13.97 5.93 1.41
C ALA A 113 14.70 4.63 1.01
N VAL A 114 13.97 3.61 0.57
CA VAL A 114 14.58 2.37 0.05
C VAL A 114 15.44 2.64 -1.19
N GLN A 115 15.00 3.52 -2.10
CA GLN A 115 15.80 3.93 -3.26
C GLN A 115 17.04 4.73 -2.87
N ALA A 116 16.98 5.57 -1.82
CA ALA A 116 18.14 6.27 -1.31
C ALA A 116 19.20 5.30 -0.76
N LEU A 117 18.79 4.28 -0.01
CA LEU A 117 19.68 3.20 0.44
C LEU A 117 20.25 2.41 -0.74
N ALA A 118 19.44 2.13 -1.77
CA ALA A 118 19.91 1.48 -2.98
C ALA A 118 20.96 2.33 -3.74
N GLN A 119 20.81 3.66 -3.76
CA GLN A 119 21.80 4.59 -4.31
C GLN A 119 23.09 4.58 -3.50
N GLU A 120 23.01 4.59 -2.18
CA GLU A 120 24.17 4.46 -1.29
C GLU A 120 24.93 3.16 -1.57
N ALA A 121 24.21 2.02 -1.59
CA ALA A 121 24.79 0.71 -1.88
C ALA A 121 25.47 0.63 -3.26
N ARG A 122 25.02 1.45 -4.22
CA ARG A 122 25.61 1.60 -5.55
C ARG A 122 26.86 2.49 -5.59
N GLY A 123 27.36 2.94 -4.43
CA GLY A 123 28.49 3.85 -4.30
C GLY A 123 28.11 5.32 -4.52
N GLY A 124 26.91 5.71 -4.08
CA GLY A 124 26.42 7.10 -4.11
C GLY A 124 26.03 7.62 -5.50
N LYS A 125 25.99 6.77 -6.53
CA LYS A 125 25.58 7.18 -7.87
C LYS A 125 24.07 7.11 -8.01
N ALA A 126 23.48 8.25 -8.40
CA ALA A 126 22.06 8.36 -8.67
C ALA A 126 21.53 7.21 -9.55
N ILE A 127 20.40 6.63 -9.13
CA ILE A 127 19.66 5.65 -9.93
C ILE A 127 18.96 6.37 -11.10
N GLY A 128 18.45 7.58 -10.86
CA GLY A 128 17.70 8.34 -11.85
C GLY A 128 16.35 7.68 -12.12
N PHE A 129 16.05 7.44 -13.41
CA PHE A 129 14.82 6.77 -13.81
C PHE A 129 14.85 5.28 -13.42
N ALA A 130 14.20 4.96 -12.29
CA ALA A 130 14.32 3.65 -11.65
C ALA A 130 13.53 2.53 -12.35
N ASN A 131 12.46 2.84 -13.10
CA ASN A 131 11.54 1.83 -13.63
C ASN A 131 12.24 0.69 -14.40
N PRO A 132 13.13 0.94 -15.39
CA PRO A 132 13.82 -0.16 -16.07
C PRO A 132 14.56 -1.10 -15.12
N SER A 133 15.18 -0.58 -14.06
CA SER A 133 15.89 -1.39 -13.06
C SER A 133 14.94 -2.17 -12.13
N ILE A 134 13.76 -1.61 -11.85
CA ILE A 134 12.72 -2.26 -11.04
C ILE A 134 12.19 -3.47 -11.81
N TYR A 135 11.76 -3.27 -13.06
CA TYR A 135 11.21 -4.34 -13.88
C TYR A 135 12.26 -5.38 -14.29
N ALA A 136 13.53 -5.00 -14.47
CA ALA A 136 14.61 -5.96 -14.74
C ALA A 136 14.85 -6.95 -13.58
N LYS A 137 14.35 -6.66 -12.38
CA LYS A 137 14.44 -7.54 -11.20
C LYS A 137 13.13 -8.29 -10.91
N TYR A 138 12.08 -8.08 -11.71
CA TYR A 138 10.80 -8.76 -11.54
C TYR A 138 10.96 -10.29 -11.54
N GLY A 139 10.21 -10.97 -10.68
CA GLY A 139 10.30 -12.42 -10.48
C GLY A 139 11.52 -12.91 -9.70
N SER A 140 12.45 -12.01 -9.33
CA SER A 140 13.56 -12.36 -8.44
C SER A 140 13.15 -12.25 -6.96
N LYS A 141 13.98 -12.80 -6.07
CA LYS A 141 13.71 -12.85 -4.62
C LYS A 141 13.84 -11.49 -3.91
N VAL A 142 14.20 -10.43 -4.63
CA VAL A 142 14.32 -9.07 -4.09
C VAL A 142 12.98 -8.35 -3.96
N TYR A 143 11.90 -9.01 -4.44
CA TYR A 143 10.54 -8.60 -4.25
C TYR A 143 9.74 -9.68 -3.53
N HIS A 144 8.76 -9.26 -2.75
CA HIS A 144 7.70 -10.11 -2.26
C HIS A 144 6.47 -9.90 -3.13
N ASP A 145 5.97 -10.99 -3.70
CA ASP A 145 4.75 -11.02 -4.52
C ASP A 145 3.53 -10.96 -3.61
N VAL A 146 2.79 -9.85 -3.65
CA VAL A 146 1.70 -9.58 -2.71
C VAL A 146 0.37 -10.03 -3.30
N THR A 147 -0.44 -10.72 -2.51
CA THR A 147 -1.78 -11.18 -2.93
C THR A 147 -2.81 -10.86 -1.86
N ASP A 148 -4.10 -10.86 -2.21
CA ASP A 148 -5.17 -10.54 -1.24
C ASP A 148 -5.46 -11.65 -0.23
N ASN A 149 -4.84 -12.83 -0.38
CA ASN A 149 -5.09 -14.00 0.48
C ASN A 149 -3.79 -14.59 1.04
N PRO A 150 -2.93 -13.80 1.70
CA PRO A 150 -1.60 -14.25 2.11
C PRO A 150 -1.62 -15.34 3.19
N THR A 151 -2.73 -15.46 3.94
CA THR A 151 -2.90 -16.46 5.01
C THR A 151 -3.95 -17.54 4.68
N GLY A 152 -4.59 -17.46 3.51
CA GLY A 152 -5.74 -18.30 3.17
C GLY A 152 -7.02 -18.02 3.98
N SER A 153 -7.05 -16.93 4.75
CA SER A 153 -8.22 -16.50 5.53
C SER A 153 -8.37 -14.99 5.48
N GLY A 154 -9.59 -14.49 5.68
CA GLY A 154 -9.84 -13.05 5.77
C GLY A 154 -9.10 -12.42 6.94
N LEU A 155 -8.52 -11.24 6.72
CA LEU A 155 -7.79 -10.48 7.72
C LEU A 155 -8.61 -9.25 8.12
N ALA A 156 -8.62 -8.94 9.42
CA ALA A 156 -9.26 -7.74 9.94
C ALA A 156 -8.62 -7.32 11.28
N VAL A 157 -8.78 -6.04 11.62
CA VAL A 157 -8.39 -5.50 12.93
C VAL A 157 -9.59 -4.83 13.60
N ALA A 158 -9.70 -5.02 14.91
CA ALA A 158 -10.58 -4.20 15.74
C ALA A 158 -9.84 -2.91 16.12
N ARG A 159 -10.51 -1.77 15.99
CA ARG A 159 -9.98 -0.46 16.32
C ARG A 159 -10.90 0.33 17.20
N VAL A 160 -10.28 1.11 18.08
CA VAL A 160 -10.93 2.14 18.88
C VAL A 160 -10.40 3.49 18.40
N ASP A 161 -11.33 4.36 18.03
CA ASP A 161 -11.06 5.72 17.56
C ASP A 161 -11.84 6.72 18.43
N PHE A 162 -11.30 7.93 18.58
CA PHE A 162 -12.03 9.06 19.17
C PHE A 162 -13.16 9.48 18.23
N VAL A 163 -14.36 9.70 18.76
CA VAL A 163 -15.51 10.12 17.95
C VAL A 163 -15.25 11.48 17.28
N ASN A 164 -14.59 12.39 18.00
CA ASN A 164 -14.20 13.71 17.50
C ASN A 164 -12.86 13.73 16.73
N GLY A 165 -12.15 12.60 16.69
CA GLY A 165 -10.87 12.45 15.99
C GLY A 165 -9.63 12.99 16.71
N TYR A 166 -9.74 13.60 17.91
CA TYR A 166 -8.59 14.18 18.61
C TYR A 166 -8.50 13.82 20.11
N ASP A 167 -9.60 13.59 20.82
CA ASP A 167 -9.59 13.14 22.22
C ASP A 167 -10.85 12.37 22.63
N ALA A 168 -10.93 11.96 23.90
CA ALA A 168 -12.01 11.12 24.42
C ALA A 168 -13.27 11.88 24.86
N THR A 169 -13.34 13.21 24.72
CA THR A 169 -14.44 14.01 25.29
C THR A 169 -15.80 13.68 24.68
N ASP A 170 -15.85 13.40 23.38
CA ASP A 170 -17.06 12.95 22.67
C ASP A 170 -17.21 11.41 22.68
N GLY A 171 -16.39 10.72 23.47
CA GLY A 171 -16.39 9.27 23.61
C GLY A 171 -15.58 8.54 22.53
N LEU A 172 -15.73 7.22 22.54
CA LEU A 172 -14.98 6.28 21.72
C LEU A 172 -15.92 5.50 20.80
N THR A 173 -15.46 5.22 19.58
CA THR A 173 -16.13 4.30 18.66
C THR A 173 -15.25 3.10 18.41
N THR A 174 -15.86 1.91 18.42
CA THR A 174 -15.17 0.65 18.09
C THR A 174 -15.63 0.18 16.71
N SER A 175 -14.68 -0.17 15.85
CA SER A 175 -14.97 -0.70 14.51
C SER A 175 -14.06 -1.87 14.18
N VAL A 176 -14.56 -2.80 13.36
CA VAL A 176 -13.74 -3.78 12.65
C VAL A 176 -13.40 -3.24 11.28
N ARG A 177 -12.15 -3.42 10.85
CA ARG A 177 -11.63 -2.97 9.56
C ARG A 177 -10.97 -4.14 8.85
N SER A 178 -11.48 -4.53 7.68
CA SER A 178 -10.88 -5.58 6.86
C SER A 178 -9.57 -5.12 6.23
N LEU A 179 -8.69 -6.06 5.92
CA LEU A 179 -7.43 -5.85 5.19
C LEU A 179 -7.48 -6.66 3.89
N GLY A 180 -6.91 -6.14 2.80
CA GLY A 180 -6.94 -6.84 1.51
C GLY A 180 -8.31 -6.84 0.83
N LYS A 181 -9.15 -5.85 1.10
CA LYS A 181 -10.50 -5.72 0.53
C LYS A 181 -10.66 -4.41 -0.23
N ASP A 182 -10.10 -4.37 -1.43
CA ASP A 182 -10.31 -3.25 -2.34
C ASP A 182 -11.72 -3.32 -2.98
N SER A 183 -12.18 -2.19 -3.49
CA SER A 183 -13.48 -2.06 -4.14
C SER A 183 -13.54 -2.64 -5.56
N SER A 184 -12.43 -2.63 -6.29
CA SER A 184 -12.42 -2.97 -7.73
C SER A 184 -11.12 -3.61 -8.23
N LEU A 185 -10.02 -3.48 -7.47
CA LEU A 185 -8.74 -4.05 -7.83
C LEU A 185 -8.48 -5.32 -7.01
N ILE A 186 -7.65 -6.22 -7.54
CA ILE A 186 -7.35 -7.51 -6.90
C ILE A 186 -5.85 -7.74 -6.99
N ALA A 187 -5.20 -8.01 -5.86
CA ALA A 187 -3.80 -8.42 -5.81
C ALA A 187 -3.71 -9.93 -6.03
N VAL A 188 -2.98 -10.32 -7.08
CA VAL A 188 -2.85 -11.71 -7.53
C VAL A 188 -1.39 -12.08 -7.66
N LYS A 189 -1.10 -13.37 -7.87
CA LYS A 189 0.28 -13.82 -8.09
C LYS A 189 0.87 -13.17 -9.35
N GLY A 190 2.06 -12.59 -9.22
CA GLY A 190 2.76 -11.88 -10.28
C GLY A 190 2.35 -10.41 -10.34
N TYR A 191 2.71 -9.73 -11.44
CA TYR A 191 2.34 -8.31 -11.60
C TYR A 191 0.83 -8.14 -11.57
N ASP A 192 0.37 -7.23 -10.72
CA ASP A 192 -1.04 -6.89 -10.56
C ASP A 192 -1.25 -5.36 -10.45
N PRO A 193 -2.47 -4.86 -10.69
CA PRO A 193 -2.74 -3.42 -10.68
C PRO A 193 -2.93 -2.84 -9.26
N VAL A 194 -2.73 -3.59 -8.19
CA VAL A 194 -2.75 -3.14 -6.78
C VAL A 194 -1.33 -2.90 -6.28
N THR A 195 -0.42 -3.84 -6.55
CA THR A 195 0.90 -3.90 -5.91
C THR A 195 2.09 -3.86 -6.87
N GLY A 196 1.82 -3.89 -8.19
CA GLY A 196 2.85 -3.79 -9.22
C GLY A 196 3.76 -5.02 -9.21
N VAL A 197 5.08 -4.82 -9.16
CA VAL A 197 6.04 -5.93 -9.00
C VAL A 197 6.10 -6.49 -7.56
N GLY A 198 5.30 -5.96 -6.64
CA GLY A 198 5.32 -6.29 -5.22
C GLY A 198 6.12 -5.31 -4.35
N THR A 199 6.50 -5.74 -3.15
CA THR A 199 7.24 -4.93 -2.16
C THR A 199 8.73 -5.28 -2.14
N PRO A 200 9.66 -4.32 -1.94
CA PRO A 200 11.07 -4.63 -1.71
C PRO A 200 11.29 -5.55 -0.51
N THR A 201 12.19 -6.54 -0.64
CA THR A 201 12.57 -7.46 0.44
C THR A 201 14.05 -7.35 0.82
N ASN A 202 14.48 -8.19 1.76
CA ASN A 202 15.90 -8.42 2.04
C ASN A 202 16.63 -8.77 0.74
N GLY A 203 17.70 -8.03 0.44
CA GLY A 203 18.46 -8.17 -0.80
C GLY A 203 18.11 -7.12 -1.86
N TYR A 204 17.02 -6.37 -1.73
CA TYR A 204 16.67 -5.31 -2.69
C TYR A 204 17.78 -4.27 -2.80
N VAL A 205 18.20 -3.69 -1.68
CA VAL A 205 19.27 -2.69 -1.60
C VAL A 205 20.61 -3.28 -2.09
N GLU A 206 20.95 -4.49 -1.66
CA GLU A 206 22.16 -5.20 -2.07
C GLU A 206 22.20 -5.46 -3.58
N SER A 207 21.05 -5.64 -4.21
CA SER A 207 20.97 -5.89 -5.65
C SER A 207 21.38 -4.69 -6.52
N TYR A 208 21.61 -3.52 -5.92
CA TYR A 208 22.15 -2.32 -6.56
C TYR A 208 23.66 -2.13 -6.33
N LYS A 209 24.30 -2.98 -5.51
CA LYS A 209 25.76 -2.95 -5.32
C LYS A 209 26.47 -3.18 -6.65
N ARG A 210 27.56 -2.45 -6.85
CA ARG A 210 28.47 -2.67 -7.98
C ARG A 210 29.17 -4.01 -7.75
N ARG A 211 29.14 -4.87 -8.76
CA ARG A 211 30.06 -6.01 -8.85
C ARG A 211 31.43 -5.52 -9.30
#